data_AF-A0A7L3DZE1-F1
#
_entry.id   AF-A0A7L3DZE1-F1
#
_cell.length_a   1.000
_cell.length_b   1.000
_cell.length_c   1.000
_cell.angle_alpha   90.00
_cell.angle_beta   90.00
_cell.angle_gamma   90.00
#
_symmetry.space_group_name_H-M   'P 1'
#
loop_
_entity.id
_entity.type
_entity.pdbx_description
1 polymer ?
#
loop_
_entity_poly.entity_id
_entity_poly.type
_entity_poly.pdbx_seq_one_letter_code
_entity_poly.pdbx_strand_id
1 'polypeptide(L)'
;MAAVFLVTLYEYSPVFYIALVSVCFLVTSALVLGWFGLGVPVILRNSEETESSTRVLKKQMRQVKNPFGLEIPYPAAASVTRGVTLTPDCLEDCVLTCYWGCNVQKLHEALQKHVYCFRIKTPQTLEDALYNEYLYKQQHFIKKNDKAEKYCQLPEDAQVVDFGPVPRARYPLVALLTLADEEDREIYDIIAMVAVIHIPDESYRLSCRILYQYLLLAQGQYHDLKQLFMSANSPAPSSSDTFPGESSTDRGLLEKAGLAGDEPELQEESSKDCVVCQNGPVNWVLLPCRHTCLCDGCIKYFQQCPMCRQFVQESFPLCSKKENDEDVSTHV
;
A
#
# COMPACT_ATOMS: atom_id res chain seq x y z
N MET A 1 40.46 -72.69 5.97
CA MET A 1 39.15 -72.07 5.66
C MET A 1 39.11 -70.58 5.99
N ALA A 2 39.55 -70.12 7.17
CA ALA A 2 39.51 -68.70 7.54
C ALA A 2 40.34 -67.76 6.64
N ALA A 3 41.53 -68.18 6.19
CA ALA A 3 42.40 -67.34 5.34
C ALA A 3 41.81 -67.10 3.94
N VAL A 4 41.17 -68.10 3.34
CA VAL A 4 40.51 -67.96 2.02
C VAL A 4 39.31 -67.03 2.12
N PHE A 5 38.54 -67.13 3.21
CA PHE A 5 37.39 -66.27 3.47
C PHE A 5 37.78 -64.79 3.67
N LEU A 6 38.91 -64.53 4.33
CA LEU A 6 39.45 -63.17 4.51
C LEU A 6 39.95 -62.56 3.20
N VAL A 7 40.58 -63.35 2.32
CA VAL A 7 41.02 -62.89 1.00
C VAL A 7 39.80 -62.56 0.12
N THR A 8 38.76 -63.39 0.12
CA THR A 8 37.53 -63.10 -0.62
C THR A 8 36.79 -61.87 -0.06
N LEU A 9 36.76 -61.68 1.26
CA LEU A 9 36.18 -60.47 1.87
C LEU A 9 36.98 -59.21 1.49
N TYR A 10 38.31 -59.32 1.41
CA TYR A 10 39.18 -58.21 1.02
C TYR A 10 39.08 -57.87 -0.48
N GLU A 11 38.82 -58.83 -1.36
CA GLU A 11 38.62 -58.55 -2.79
C GLU A 11 37.23 -57.96 -3.10
N TYR A 12 36.19 -58.38 -2.38
CA TYR A 12 34.83 -57.83 -2.57
C TYR A 12 34.61 -56.48 -1.88
N SER A 13 35.34 -56.20 -0.81
CA SER A 13 35.23 -54.96 -0.03
C SER A 13 35.45 -53.69 -0.88
N PRO A 14 36.54 -53.56 -1.67
CA PRO A 14 36.76 -52.39 -2.54
C PRO A 14 35.64 -52.17 -3.55
N VAL A 15 35.18 -53.24 -4.20
CA VAL A 15 34.10 -53.15 -5.21
C VAL A 15 32.78 -52.72 -4.57
N PHE A 16 32.49 -53.24 -3.37
CA PHE A 16 31.33 -52.83 -2.59
C PHE A 16 31.39 -51.35 -2.18
N TYR A 17 32.53 -50.88 -1.69
CA TYR A 17 32.70 -49.47 -1.32
C TYR A 17 32.64 -48.54 -2.54
N ILE A 18 33.23 -48.93 -3.68
CA ILE A 18 33.15 -48.16 -4.92
C ILE A 18 31.70 -48.05 -5.41
N ALA A 19 30.94 -49.14 -5.36
CA ALA A 19 29.52 -49.14 -5.72
C ALA A 19 28.67 -48.28 -4.77
N LEU A 20 28.96 -48.31 -3.47
CA LEU A 20 28.25 -47.51 -2.48
C LEU A 20 28.52 -46.01 -2.66
N VAL A 21 29.77 -45.63 -2.94
CA VAL A 21 30.15 -44.23 -3.20
C VAL A 21 29.55 -43.74 -4.53
N SER A 22 29.54 -44.56 -5.58
CA SER A 22 28.94 -44.17 -6.87
C SER A 22 27.42 -43.99 -6.75
N VAL A 23 26.72 -44.86 -6.02
CA VAL A 23 25.28 -44.69 -5.74
C VAL A 23 25.04 -43.42 -4.93
N CYS A 24 25.86 -43.14 -3.92
CA CYS A 24 25.74 -41.90 -3.13
C CYS A 24 25.95 -40.64 -3.99
N PHE A 25 26.92 -40.68 -4.92
CA PHE A 25 27.16 -39.60 -5.87
C PHE A 25 25.99 -39.41 -6.85
N LEU A 26 25.36 -40.49 -7.32
CA LEU A 26 24.21 -40.42 -8.21
C LEU A 26 22.98 -39.86 -7.49
N VAL A 27 22.72 -40.30 -6.25
CA VAL A 27 21.61 -39.79 -5.44
C VAL A 27 21.81 -38.32 -5.09
N THR A 28 23.03 -37.93 -4.68
CA THR A 28 23.33 -36.52 -4.39
C THR A 28 23.27 -35.66 -5.65
N SER A 29 23.78 -36.14 -6.79
CA SER A 29 23.65 -35.44 -8.07
C SER A 29 22.19 -35.31 -8.51
N ALA A 30 21.37 -36.34 -8.33
CA ALA A 30 19.93 -36.29 -8.63
C ALA A 30 19.17 -35.35 -7.68
N LEU A 31 19.52 -35.32 -6.40
CA LEU A 31 18.97 -34.36 -5.43
C LEU A 31 19.38 -32.93 -5.77
N VAL A 32 20.65 -32.72 -6.13
CA VAL A 32 21.18 -31.40 -6.50
C VAL A 32 20.54 -30.93 -7.80
N LEU A 33 20.48 -31.77 -8.84
CA LEU A 33 19.82 -31.47 -10.11
C LEU A 33 18.30 -31.32 -9.96
N GLY A 34 17.67 -32.09 -9.06
CA GLY A 34 16.25 -31.95 -8.73
C GLY A 34 15.94 -30.68 -7.94
N TRP A 35 16.84 -30.26 -7.05
CA TRP A 35 16.75 -29.00 -6.31
C TRP A 35 16.98 -27.81 -7.25
N PHE A 36 17.95 -27.89 -8.17
CA PHE A 36 18.16 -26.88 -9.20
C PHE A 36 17.05 -26.87 -10.28
N GLY A 37 16.38 -27.99 -10.52
CA GLY A 37 15.24 -28.10 -11.43
C GLY A 37 13.93 -27.51 -10.89
N LEU A 38 13.82 -27.26 -9.58
CA LEU A 38 12.60 -26.78 -8.92
C LEU A 38 12.77 -25.47 -8.12
N GLY A 39 13.72 -24.60 -8.49
CA GLY A 39 13.56 -23.17 -8.24
C GLY A 39 14.67 -22.46 -7.46
N VAL A 40 15.83 -22.27 -8.10
CA VAL A 40 16.71 -21.12 -7.85
C VAL A 40 17.30 -20.64 -9.19
N PRO A 41 17.11 -19.38 -9.61
CA PRO A 41 17.74 -18.88 -10.83
C PRO A 41 19.20 -18.57 -10.53
N VAL A 42 20.11 -19.42 -11.01
CA VAL A 42 21.54 -19.11 -11.04
C VAL A 42 21.77 -18.06 -12.12
N ILE A 43 22.14 -16.87 -11.65
CA ILE A 43 22.57 -15.70 -12.42
C ILE A 43 23.87 -16.06 -13.15
N LEU A 44 23.77 -16.75 -14.29
CA LEU A 44 24.80 -16.86 -15.35
C LEU A 44 24.27 -17.78 -16.46
N ARG A 45 23.39 -17.24 -17.31
CA ARG A 45 23.21 -17.82 -18.65
C ARG A 45 22.89 -16.73 -19.66
N ASN A 46 23.90 -16.42 -20.45
CA ASN A 46 23.83 -15.51 -21.59
C ASN A 46 22.83 -16.02 -22.64
N SER A 47 22.18 -15.04 -23.27
CA SER A 47 21.63 -15.02 -24.63
C SER A 47 21.41 -16.37 -25.32
N GLU A 48 20.17 -16.86 -25.29
CA GLU A 48 19.41 -17.24 -26.48
C GLU A 48 18.10 -17.89 -26.00
N GLU A 49 17.01 -17.20 -26.30
CA GLU A 49 15.67 -17.74 -26.55
C GLU A 49 15.28 -19.02 -25.81
N THR A 50 14.71 -18.83 -24.62
CA THR A 50 13.63 -19.69 -24.17
C THR A 50 12.67 -18.82 -23.38
N GLU A 51 11.69 -18.24 -24.08
CA GLU A 51 10.50 -17.64 -23.50
C GLU A 51 9.69 -18.71 -22.74
N SER A 52 10.21 -19.22 -21.63
CA SER A 52 9.36 -19.79 -20.56
C SER A 52 8.88 -18.64 -19.68
N SER A 53 8.25 -17.66 -20.33
CA SER A 53 7.62 -16.55 -19.63
C SER A 53 6.31 -17.08 -19.06
N THR A 54 6.31 -17.46 -17.78
CA THR A 54 5.16 -17.16 -16.94
C THR A 54 4.97 -15.64 -17.01
N ARG A 55 4.26 -15.19 -18.05
CA ARG A 55 4.00 -13.77 -18.29
C ARG A 55 3.21 -13.28 -17.09
N VAL A 56 3.85 -12.47 -16.25
CA VAL A 56 3.20 -11.73 -15.18
C VAL A 56 1.94 -11.08 -15.76
N LEU A 57 0.79 -11.34 -15.16
CA LEU A 57 -0.48 -10.83 -15.68
C LEU A 57 -0.45 -9.31 -15.66
N LYS A 58 -0.56 -8.70 -16.83
CA LYS A 58 -0.66 -7.25 -16.97
C LYS A 58 -2.10 -6.83 -16.73
N LYS A 59 -2.31 -5.93 -15.78
CA LYS A 59 -3.61 -5.30 -15.54
C LYS A 59 -3.59 -3.86 -16.07
N GLN A 60 -4.77 -3.36 -16.40
CA GLN A 60 -4.96 -1.97 -16.79
C GLN A 60 -5.35 -1.15 -15.55
N MET A 61 -4.69 0.00 -15.37
CA MET A 61 -5.06 0.95 -14.33
C MET A 61 -6.37 1.65 -14.74
N ARG A 62 -7.36 1.66 -13.83
CA ARG A 62 -8.58 2.46 -13.98
C ARG A 62 -8.51 3.61 -12.98
N GLN A 63 -8.63 4.84 -13.48
CA GLN A 63 -8.74 6.01 -12.63
C GLN A 63 -10.16 6.13 -12.09
N VAL A 64 -10.28 6.32 -10.77
CA VAL A 64 -11.55 6.56 -10.08
C VAL A 64 -11.37 7.80 -9.22
N LYS A 65 -12.31 8.74 -9.30
CA LYS A 65 -12.29 9.95 -8.47
C LYS A 65 -12.77 9.59 -7.06
N ASN A 66 -11.92 9.82 -6.07
CA ASN A 66 -12.27 9.69 -4.66
C ASN A 66 -12.67 11.06 -4.10
N PRO A 67 -13.93 11.28 -3.70
CA PRO A 67 -14.37 12.56 -3.14
C PRO A 67 -13.92 12.77 -1.68
N PHE A 68 -13.36 11.75 -1.03
CA PHE A 68 -13.03 11.78 0.40
C PHE A 68 -11.53 11.72 0.67
N GLY A 69 -11.01 12.72 1.37
CA GLY A 69 -9.69 12.73 2.00
C GLY A 69 -9.80 12.86 3.51
N LEU A 70 -8.88 12.22 4.24
CA LEU A 70 -8.79 12.34 5.69
C LEU A 70 -7.34 12.23 6.14
N GLU A 71 -6.88 13.25 6.86
CA GLU A 71 -5.52 13.32 7.39
C GLU A 71 -5.51 13.48 8.91
N ILE A 72 -4.38 13.09 9.51
CA ILE A 72 -4.12 13.27 10.94
C ILE A 72 -2.94 14.25 11.05
N PRO A 73 -3.18 15.56 11.25
CA PRO A 73 -2.12 16.58 11.24
C PRO A 73 -1.12 16.40 12.39
N TYR A 74 -1.60 16.01 13.59
CA TYR A 74 -0.78 15.94 14.81
C TYR A 74 -0.83 14.56 15.46
N PRO A 75 -0.27 13.50 14.84
CA PRO A 75 -0.38 12.13 15.34
C PRO A 75 0.31 11.91 16.70
N ALA A 76 1.32 12.72 17.03
CA ALA A 76 2.03 12.66 18.30
C ALA A 76 1.26 13.28 19.48
N ALA A 77 0.31 14.18 19.20
CA ALA A 77 -0.50 14.84 20.24
C ALA A 77 -1.77 14.04 20.60
N ALA A 78 -2.16 13.09 19.74
CA ALA A 78 -3.37 12.31 19.89
C ALA A 78 -3.25 11.27 21.01
N SER A 79 -4.31 11.14 21.81
CA SER A 79 -4.44 10.07 22.81
C SER A 79 -5.91 9.88 23.14
N VAL A 80 -6.27 8.75 23.76
CA VAL A 80 -7.68 8.49 24.13
C VAL A 80 -8.24 9.57 25.06
N THR A 81 -7.44 10.07 26.00
CA THR A 81 -7.85 11.10 26.96
C THR A 81 -7.87 12.51 26.37
N ARG A 82 -6.88 12.86 25.53
CA ARG A 82 -6.78 14.19 24.89
C ARG A 82 -7.46 14.28 23.53
N GLY A 83 -8.10 13.23 23.06
CA GLY A 83 -8.71 13.19 21.73
C GLY A 83 -7.71 13.16 20.57
N VAL A 84 -8.23 13.42 19.39
CA VAL A 84 -7.50 13.46 18.12
C VAL A 84 -8.06 14.57 17.23
N THR A 85 -7.18 15.26 16.52
CA THR A 85 -7.56 16.20 15.46
C THR A 85 -7.51 15.49 14.11
N LEU A 86 -8.56 15.67 13.32
CA LEU A 86 -8.70 15.15 11.97
C LEU A 86 -8.88 16.30 10.98
N THR A 87 -8.23 16.23 9.84
CA THR A 87 -8.39 17.21 8.75
C THR A 87 -9.02 16.49 7.56
N PRO A 88 -10.34 16.62 7.36
CA PRO A 88 -10.98 16.12 6.15
C PRO A 88 -10.64 17.03 4.97
N ASP A 89 -10.42 16.43 3.81
CA ASP A 89 -10.19 17.13 2.53
C ASP A 89 -11.16 16.55 1.50
N CYS A 90 -12.36 17.14 1.43
CA CYS A 90 -13.48 16.60 0.66
C CYS A 90 -13.77 17.46 -0.57
N LEU A 91 -14.02 16.81 -1.71
CA LEU A 91 -14.35 17.48 -2.97
C LEU A 91 -15.81 17.99 -3.04
N GLU A 92 -16.67 17.49 -2.16
CA GLU A 92 -18.08 17.89 -2.02
C GLU A 92 -18.42 18.09 -0.54
N ASP A 93 -19.62 18.63 -0.27
CA ASP A 93 -20.16 18.72 1.08
C ASP A 93 -20.32 17.31 1.66
N CYS A 94 -19.70 17.07 2.81
CA CYS A 94 -19.59 15.74 3.41
C CYS A 94 -19.99 15.76 4.88
N VAL A 95 -20.36 14.59 5.38
CA VAL A 95 -20.59 14.35 6.80
C VAL A 95 -19.50 13.44 7.33
N LEU A 96 -18.69 13.96 8.25
CA LEU A 96 -17.73 13.18 9.03
C LEU A 96 -18.40 12.67 10.30
N THR A 97 -18.45 11.36 10.47
CA THR A 97 -18.95 10.71 11.69
C THR A 97 -17.87 9.88 12.35
N CYS A 98 -17.54 10.19 13.59
CA CYS A 98 -16.51 9.56 14.39
C CYS A 98 -17.15 8.65 15.44
N TYR A 99 -16.87 7.35 15.36
CA TYR A 99 -17.34 6.33 16.28
C TYR A 99 -16.18 5.83 17.15
N TRP A 100 -16.28 6.08 18.44
CA TRP A 100 -15.30 5.64 19.42
C TRP A 100 -15.64 4.24 19.93
N GLY A 101 -14.64 3.37 20.07
CA GLY A 101 -14.81 2.04 20.63
C GLY A 101 -15.67 1.10 19.79
N CYS A 102 -15.60 1.19 18.48
CA CYS A 102 -16.38 0.36 17.57
C CYS A 102 -15.93 -1.11 17.63
N ASN A 103 -16.86 -2.05 17.80
CA ASN A 103 -16.55 -3.48 17.83
C ASN A 103 -15.93 -3.93 16.50
N VAL A 104 -14.76 -4.56 16.59
CA VAL A 104 -13.97 -4.98 15.42
C VAL A 104 -14.74 -5.98 14.57
N GLN A 105 -15.38 -6.98 15.18
CA GLN A 105 -16.13 -8.00 14.46
C GLN A 105 -17.35 -7.39 13.77
N LYS A 106 -18.09 -6.52 14.48
CA LYS A 106 -19.27 -5.85 13.91
C LYS A 106 -18.94 -4.93 12.74
N LEU A 107 -17.80 -4.25 12.79
CA LEU A 107 -17.34 -3.45 11.66
C LEU A 107 -17.08 -4.31 10.41
N HIS A 108 -16.40 -5.46 10.57
CA HIS A 108 -16.16 -6.36 9.44
C HIS A 108 -17.46 -6.98 8.92
N GLU A 109 -18.38 -7.38 9.80
CA GLU A 109 -19.73 -7.84 9.42
C GLU A 109 -20.49 -6.75 8.65
N ALA A 110 -20.40 -5.48 9.07
CA ALA A 110 -21.01 -4.35 8.38
C ALA A 110 -20.42 -4.15 6.97
N LEU A 111 -19.09 -4.19 6.83
CA LEU A 111 -18.41 -4.12 5.53
C LEU A 111 -18.77 -5.31 4.63
N GLN A 112 -19.00 -6.50 5.20
CA GLN A 112 -19.48 -7.64 4.42
C GLN A 112 -20.94 -7.47 3.98
N LYS A 113 -21.84 -7.03 4.89
CA LYS A 113 -23.24 -6.70 4.55
C LYS A 113 -23.35 -5.62 3.48
N HIS A 114 -22.39 -4.69 3.44
CA HIS A 114 -22.27 -3.72 2.35
C HIS A 114 -22.19 -4.40 0.98
N VAL A 115 -21.56 -5.58 0.92
CA VAL A 115 -21.41 -6.32 -0.33
C VAL A 115 -22.71 -7.00 -0.75
N TYR A 116 -23.29 -7.80 0.15
CA TYR A 116 -24.36 -8.73 -0.22
C TYR A 116 -25.78 -8.29 0.18
N CYS A 117 -25.97 -7.23 0.98
CA CYS A 117 -27.26 -6.89 1.57
C CYS A 117 -27.74 -5.47 1.28
N PHE A 118 -26.98 -4.45 1.67
CA PHE A 118 -27.36 -3.03 1.50
C PHE A 118 -26.14 -2.17 1.22
N ARG A 119 -26.34 -0.87 0.95
CA ARG A 119 -25.23 0.08 0.75
C ARG A 119 -25.14 1.02 1.93
N ILE A 120 -23.91 1.22 2.42
CA ILE A 120 -23.64 2.10 3.55
C ILE A 120 -23.39 3.47 2.93
N LYS A 121 -24.46 4.27 2.84
CA LYS A 121 -24.44 5.60 2.22
C LYS A 121 -24.60 6.72 3.25
N THR A 122 -25.09 6.38 4.44
CA THR A 122 -25.35 7.33 5.51
C THR A 122 -24.82 6.81 6.85
N PRO A 123 -24.59 7.68 7.84
CA PRO A 123 -24.20 7.27 9.18
C PRO A 123 -25.16 6.25 9.80
N GLN A 124 -26.47 6.48 9.66
CA GLN A 124 -27.53 5.60 10.17
C GLN A 124 -27.41 4.18 9.62
N THR A 125 -27.16 4.02 8.31
CA THR A 125 -26.99 2.69 7.72
C THR A 125 -25.79 1.93 8.27
N LEU A 126 -24.70 2.63 8.64
CA LEU A 126 -23.57 1.99 9.30
C LEU A 126 -23.92 1.63 10.74
N GLU A 127 -24.59 2.51 11.47
CA GLU A 127 -25.01 2.29 12.87
C GLU A 127 -25.92 1.05 13.00
N ASP A 128 -26.90 0.92 12.11
CA ASP A 128 -27.76 -0.25 12.01
C ASP A 128 -26.96 -1.52 11.69
N ALA A 129 -25.96 -1.42 10.80
CA ALA A 129 -25.08 -2.52 10.45
C ALA A 129 -24.23 -3.00 11.64
N LEU A 130 -23.77 -2.04 12.45
CA LEU A 130 -22.98 -2.24 13.67
C LEU A 130 -23.83 -2.71 14.85
N TYR A 131 -25.16 -2.69 14.75
CA TYR A 131 -26.08 -2.89 15.89
C TYR A 131 -25.81 -1.93 17.05
N ASN A 132 -25.37 -0.70 16.75
CA ASN A 132 -24.96 0.29 17.74
C ASN A 132 -23.84 -0.16 18.69
N GLU A 133 -22.99 -1.13 18.28
CA GLU A 133 -21.83 -1.61 19.06
C GLU A 133 -20.65 -0.62 19.01
N TYR A 134 -20.85 0.60 19.47
CA TYR A 134 -19.86 1.65 19.68
C TYR A 134 -20.12 2.37 21.02
N LEU A 135 -19.15 3.09 21.55
CA LEU A 135 -19.25 3.76 22.85
C LEU A 135 -19.77 5.19 22.74
N TYR A 136 -19.25 5.94 21.75
CA TYR A 136 -19.60 7.34 21.56
C TYR A 136 -19.55 7.72 20.08
N LYS A 137 -20.46 8.61 19.68
CA LYS A 137 -20.56 9.13 18.32
C LYS A 137 -20.44 10.65 18.34
N GLN A 138 -19.65 11.17 17.42
CA GLN A 138 -19.51 12.60 17.16
C GLN A 138 -19.64 12.87 15.66
N GLN A 139 -20.34 13.92 15.27
CA GLN A 139 -20.61 14.23 13.87
C GLN A 139 -20.23 15.66 13.52
N HIS A 140 -19.64 15.87 12.35
CA HIS A 140 -19.25 17.17 11.81
C HIS A 140 -19.71 17.29 10.36
N PHE A 141 -20.26 18.45 10.02
CA PHE A 141 -20.49 18.84 8.64
C PHE A 141 -19.21 19.45 8.06
N ILE A 142 -18.81 18.97 6.89
CA ILE A 142 -17.62 19.39 6.16
C ILE A 142 -18.09 20.08 4.89
N LYS A 143 -17.72 21.34 4.71
CA LYS A 143 -17.99 22.04 3.46
C LYS A 143 -17.00 21.63 2.39
N LYS A 144 -17.44 21.65 1.15
CA LYS A 144 -16.62 21.44 -0.04
C LYS A 144 -15.34 22.28 0.01
N ASN A 145 -14.20 21.61 -0.20
CA ASN A 145 -12.86 22.21 -0.18
C ASN A 145 -12.49 22.93 1.14
N ASP A 146 -13.22 22.69 2.24
CA ASP A 146 -12.87 23.20 3.56
C ASP A 146 -11.87 22.26 4.24
N LYS A 147 -10.66 22.77 4.51
CA LYS A 147 -9.61 22.04 5.23
C LYS A 147 -9.59 22.34 6.73
N ALA A 148 -10.71 22.78 7.29
CA ALA A 148 -10.81 23.07 8.71
C ALA A 148 -10.60 21.80 9.57
N GLU A 149 -9.68 21.92 10.53
CA GLU A 149 -9.41 20.89 11.54
C GLU A 149 -10.66 20.59 12.37
N LYS A 150 -10.95 19.30 12.56
CA LYS A 150 -12.06 18.80 13.40
C LYS A 150 -11.49 18.03 14.58
N TYR A 151 -11.80 18.50 15.78
CA TYR A 151 -11.35 17.88 17.01
C TYR A 151 -12.38 16.85 17.50
N CYS A 152 -11.93 15.63 17.74
CA CYS A 152 -12.74 14.52 18.20
C CYS A 152 -12.22 14.01 19.55
N GLN A 153 -13.09 13.86 20.53
CA GLN A 153 -12.71 13.40 21.87
C GLN A 153 -13.83 12.54 22.47
N LEU A 154 -13.45 11.52 23.23
CA LEU A 154 -14.38 10.84 24.13
C LEU A 154 -14.79 11.80 25.25
N PRO A 155 -16.08 11.88 25.59
CA PRO A 155 -16.51 12.72 26.68
C PRO A 155 -15.98 12.17 28.01
N GLU A 156 -15.69 13.08 28.96
CA GLU A 156 -14.98 12.76 30.21
C GLU A 156 -15.77 11.80 31.12
N ASP A 157 -17.09 11.79 30.99
CA ASP A 157 -18.02 10.91 31.70
C ASP A 157 -17.90 9.44 31.30
N ALA A 158 -17.35 9.14 30.12
CA ALA A 158 -17.19 7.77 29.64
C ALA A 158 -16.14 6.97 30.44
N GLN A 159 -15.20 7.63 31.13
CA GLN A 159 -14.13 7.02 31.94
C GLN A 159 -13.31 5.94 31.19
N VAL A 160 -13.27 6.00 29.86
CA VAL A 160 -12.52 5.04 29.03
C VAL A 160 -11.07 5.49 28.96
N VAL A 161 -10.19 4.74 29.62
CA VAL A 161 -8.73 4.99 29.64
C VAL A 161 -8.00 4.20 28.56
N ASP A 162 -8.53 3.03 28.19
CA ASP A 162 -8.00 2.20 27.11
C ASP A 162 -9.09 1.33 26.44
N PHE A 163 -8.72 0.65 25.36
CA PHE A 163 -9.56 -0.37 24.71
C PHE A 163 -8.95 -1.79 24.81
N GLY A 164 -8.28 -2.10 25.92
CA GLY A 164 -7.71 -3.40 26.23
C GLY A 164 -6.45 -3.81 25.45
N PRO A 165 -5.91 -5.01 25.73
CA PRO A 165 -4.69 -5.53 25.11
C PRO A 165 -4.90 -5.95 23.66
N VAL A 166 -3.80 -6.14 22.93
CA VAL A 166 -3.79 -6.71 21.58
C VAL A 166 -3.89 -8.25 21.63
N PRO A 167 -4.66 -8.91 20.76
CA PRO A 167 -5.56 -8.36 19.74
C PRO A 167 -6.82 -7.74 20.35
N ARG A 168 -7.16 -6.52 19.91
CA ARG A 168 -8.26 -5.72 20.48
C ARG A 168 -9.62 -6.20 19.99
N ALA A 169 -10.61 -6.14 20.87
CA ALA A 169 -12.02 -6.38 20.52
C ALA A 169 -12.72 -5.12 19.96
N ARG A 170 -12.21 -3.93 20.28
CA ARG A 170 -12.76 -2.63 19.84
C ARG A 170 -11.66 -1.77 19.22
N TYR A 171 -11.96 -1.14 18.10
CA TYR A 171 -11.11 -0.10 17.52
C TYR A 171 -11.30 1.21 18.31
N PRO A 172 -10.22 1.93 18.66
CA PRO A 172 -10.32 3.19 19.38
C PRO A 172 -11.20 4.20 18.66
N LEU A 173 -10.99 4.37 17.35
CA LEU A 173 -11.77 5.28 16.52
C LEU A 173 -12.00 4.71 15.12
N VAL A 174 -13.24 4.84 14.65
CA VAL A 174 -13.63 4.59 13.25
C VAL A 174 -14.29 5.87 12.73
N ALA A 175 -13.72 6.47 11.68
CA ALA A 175 -14.27 7.63 11.01
C ALA A 175 -14.99 7.20 9.73
N LEU A 176 -16.22 7.67 9.54
CA LEU A 176 -17.01 7.49 8.34
C LEU A 176 -17.20 8.86 7.66
N LEU A 177 -16.82 8.96 6.39
CA LEU A 177 -17.18 10.08 5.52
C LEU A 177 -18.25 9.63 4.52
N THR A 178 -19.31 10.41 4.39
CA THR A 178 -20.40 10.21 3.42
C THR A 178 -20.75 11.53 2.76
N LEU A 179 -21.19 11.51 1.50
CA LEU A 179 -21.70 12.69 0.81
C LEU A 179 -22.96 13.22 1.53
N ALA A 180 -23.01 14.53 1.76
CA ALA A 180 -24.13 15.17 2.43
C ALA A 180 -25.36 15.20 1.51
N ASP A 181 -25.17 15.59 0.25
CA ASP A 181 -26.23 15.74 -0.73
C ASP A 181 -26.46 14.43 -1.52
N GLU A 182 -27.72 14.16 -1.85
CA GLU A 182 -28.11 12.96 -2.61
C GLU A 182 -27.74 13.07 -4.09
N GLU A 183 -27.76 14.28 -4.66
CA GLU A 183 -27.46 14.53 -6.08
C GLU A 183 -26.02 14.15 -6.42
N ASP A 184 -25.08 14.46 -5.52
CA ASP A 184 -23.67 14.11 -5.68
C ASP A 184 -23.44 12.59 -5.70
N ARG A 185 -24.35 11.80 -5.12
CA ARG A 185 -24.22 10.34 -5.08
C ARG A 185 -24.40 9.68 -6.44
N GLU A 186 -24.94 10.39 -7.43
CA GLU A 186 -25.03 9.92 -8.81
C GLU A 186 -23.74 10.21 -9.60
N ILE A 187 -22.91 11.14 -9.13
CA ILE A 187 -21.68 11.58 -9.81
C ILE A 187 -20.51 10.64 -9.50
N TYR A 188 -20.45 10.11 -8.28
CA TYR A 188 -19.31 9.33 -7.79
C TYR A 188 -19.63 7.83 -7.65
N ASP A 189 -18.73 6.98 -8.14
CA ASP A 189 -18.77 5.54 -7.87
C ASP A 189 -18.54 5.23 -6.37
N ILE A 190 -17.71 6.04 -5.71
CA ILE A 190 -17.39 5.92 -4.28
C ILE A 190 -18.42 6.70 -3.47
N ILE A 191 -19.18 6.00 -2.63
CA ILE A 191 -20.31 6.55 -1.88
C ILE A 191 -20.00 6.82 -0.41
N ALA A 192 -18.99 6.16 0.14
CA ALA A 192 -18.54 6.38 1.51
C ALA A 192 -17.09 5.96 1.69
N MET A 193 -16.44 6.51 2.71
CA MET A 193 -15.11 6.10 3.14
C MET A 193 -15.11 5.78 4.64
N VAL A 194 -14.57 4.62 5.00
CA VAL A 194 -14.40 4.18 6.39
C VAL A 194 -12.90 4.14 6.72
N ALA A 195 -12.45 5.00 7.62
CA ALA A 195 -11.08 5.01 8.14
C ALA A 195 -11.05 4.43 9.55
N VAL A 196 -10.25 3.37 9.75
CA VAL A 196 -9.99 2.79 11.07
C VAL A 196 -8.72 3.41 11.61
N ILE A 197 -8.80 4.09 12.75
CA ILE A 197 -7.72 4.90 13.31
C ILE A 197 -7.29 4.30 14.65
N HIS A 198 -6.00 3.99 14.75
CA HIS A 198 -5.41 3.70 16.04
C HIS A 198 -5.11 5.00 16.76
N ILE A 199 -5.58 5.11 18.00
CA ILE A 199 -5.25 6.20 18.91
C ILE A 199 -4.48 5.62 20.10
N PRO A 200 -3.36 6.25 20.51
CA PRO A 200 -2.57 5.79 21.65
C PRO A 200 -3.38 5.78 22.96
N ASP A 201 -3.24 4.72 23.75
CA ASP A 201 -3.83 4.58 25.07
C ASP A 201 -2.85 3.95 26.07
N GLU A 202 -3.29 3.71 27.32
CA GLU A 202 -2.41 3.14 28.35
C GLU A 202 -1.91 1.74 27.99
N SER A 203 -2.76 0.93 27.36
CA SER A 203 -2.50 -0.44 26.95
C SER A 203 -1.65 -0.57 25.68
N TYR A 204 -1.68 0.41 24.77
CA TYR A 204 -0.90 0.42 23.52
C TYR A 204 -0.56 1.86 23.10
N ARG A 205 0.73 2.19 23.23
CA ARG A 205 1.26 3.55 23.10
C ARG A 205 1.88 3.86 21.73
N LEU A 206 1.63 3.04 20.71
CA LEU A 206 2.14 3.35 19.37
C LEU A 206 1.51 4.64 18.86
N SER A 207 2.26 5.38 18.04
CA SER A 207 1.79 6.63 17.45
C SER A 207 0.45 6.46 16.71
N CYS A 208 -0.38 7.50 16.84
CA CYS A 208 -1.66 7.58 16.14
C CYS A 208 -1.45 7.43 14.63
N ARG A 209 -2.29 6.61 13.98
CA ARG A 209 -2.20 6.34 12.54
C ARG A 209 -3.50 5.74 12.02
N ILE A 210 -3.75 5.95 10.73
CA ILE A 210 -4.79 5.22 9.99
C ILE A 210 -4.28 3.79 9.76
N LEU A 211 -5.02 2.80 10.25
CA LEU A 211 -4.72 1.37 10.05
C LEU A 211 -5.25 0.89 8.70
N TYR A 212 -6.49 1.25 8.41
CA TYR A 212 -7.22 0.85 7.21
C TYR A 212 -8.07 2.00 6.71
N GLN A 213 -8.23 2.11 5.41
CA GLN A 213 -9.09 3.10 4.77
C GLN A 213 -9.87 2.41 3.66
N TYR A 214 -11.12 2.08 3.92
CA TYR A 214 -11.98 1.38 2.98
C TYR A 214 -12.82 2.38 2.19
N LEU A 215 -12.76 2.29 0.87
CA LEU A 215 -13.65 3.00 -0.04
C LEU A 215 -14.80 2.08 -0.40
N LEU A 216 -16.03 2.52 -0.12
CA LEU A 216 -17.25 1.78 -0.37
C LEU A 216 -17.87 2.30 -1.67
N LEU A 217 -18.19 1.39 -2.58
CA LEU A 217 -18.69 1.73 -3.91
C LEU A 217 -20.21 1.51 -4.01
N ALA A 218 -20.88 2.28 -4.86
CA ALA A 218 -22.31 2.16 -5.12
C ALA A 218 -22.72 0.75 -5.57
N GLN A 219 -21.83 0.06 -6.30
CA GLN A 219 -22.05 -1.29 -6.80
C GLN A 219 -22.00 -2.37 -5.70
N GLY A 220 -21.60 -2.03 -4.47
CA GLY A 220 -21.50 -2.98 -3.36
C GLY A 220 -20.16 -3.68 -3.27
N GLN A 221 -19.13 -3.07 -3.80
CA GLN A 221 -17.77 -3.51 -3.53
C GLN A 221 -17.13 -2.52 -2.57
N TYR A 222 -16.14 -2.97 -1.83
CA TYR A 222 -15.27 -2.05 -1.11
C TYR A 222 -13.81 -2.41 -1.38
N HIS A 223 -12.97 -1.39 -1.36
CA HIS A 223 -11.54 -1.51 -1.62
C HIS A 223 -10.74 -0.86 -0.51
N ASP A 224 -9.70 -1.55 -0.05
CA ASP A 224 -8.74 -1.01 0.92
C ASP A 224 -7.75 -0.10 0.17
N LEU A 225 -7.78 1.18 0.49
CA LEU A 225 -6.92 2.20 -0.10
C LEU A 225 -5.49 2.00 0.38
N LYS A 226 -4.60 1.69 -0.56
CA LYS A 226 -3.17 1.48 -0.30
C LYS A 226 -2.31 2.46 -1.07
N GLN A 227 -1.32 3.00 -0.37
CA GLN A 227 -0.28 3.78 -1.01
C GLN A 227 0.61 2.90 -1.90
N LEU A 228 1.10 3.52 -2.96
CA LEU A 228 2.12 2.99 -3.84
C LEU A 228 3.51 3.43 -3.33
N PHE A 229 4.50 2.56 -3.43
CA PHE A 229 5.85 2.84 -2.95
C PHE A 229 6.77 3.18 -4.12
N MET A 230 7.07 4.45 -4.31
CA MET A 230 7.97 4.90 -5.39
C MET A 230 9.41 5.06 -4.88
N SER A 231 10.38 4.58 -5.67
CA SER A 231 11.82 4.58 -5.31
C SER A 231 12.32 5.97 -4.91
N ALA A 232 12.94 6.11 -3.75
CA ALA A 232 13.41 7.41 -3.25
C ALA A 232 14.85 7.66 -3.72
N ASN A 233 15.03 8.32 -4.86
CA ASN A 233 16.32 8.88 -5.26
C ASN A 233 16.26 10.41 -5.16
N SER A 234 16.38 10.95 -3.93
CA SER A 234 16.90 12.28 -3.53
C SER A 234 16.53 12.59 -2.06
N PRO A 235 17.33 13.38 -1.30
CA PRO A 235 17.45 13.25 0.13
C PRO A 235 16.18 13.63 0.87
N ALA A 236 15.90 12.90 1.95
CA ALA A 236 14.82 13.21 2.89
C ALA A 236 14.87 14.69 3.29
N PRO A 237 13.72 15.36 3.52
CA PRO A 237 13.73 16.63 4.23
C PRO A 237 14.35 16.35 5.60
N SER A 238 15.51 16.97 5.83
CA SER A 238 16.22 16.88 7.08
C SER A 238 15.29 17.29 8.21
N SER A 239 14.96 16.33 9.08
CA SER A 239 14.60 16.60 10.45
C SER A 239 15.86 17.11 11.14
N SER A 240 15.99 18.43 11.24
CA SER A 240 16.99 19.05 12.08
C SER A 240 16.34 20.15 12.89
N ASP A 241 15.97 19.81 14.12
CA ASP A 241 15.88 20.75 15.23
C ASP A 241 17.25 21.42 15.40
N THR A 242 17.40 22.71 15.07
CA THR A 242 18.33 23.61 15.77
C THR A 242 17.94 25.08 15.59
N PHE A 243 18.01 25.81 16.70
CA PHE A 243 17.68 27.22 16.96
C PHE A 243 18.36 28.29 16.06
N PRO A 244 17.87 29.55 16.04
CA PRO A 244 18.30 30.59 15.10
C PRO A 244 19.57 31.32 15.57
N GLY A 245 20.44 31.67 14.62
CA GLY A 245 21.64 32.50 14.81
C GLY A 245 22.02 33.19 13.50
N GLU A 246 22.38 34.46 13.61
CA GLU A 246 22.36 35.51 12.59
C GLU A 246 23.36 35.45 11.42
N SER A 247 22.99 36.22 10.38
CA SER A 247 23.84 37.00 9.46
C SER A 247 24.46 36.31 8.24
N SER A 248 23.96 36.64 7.05
CA SER A 248 24.64 37.58 6.14
C SER A 248 23.84 37.77 4.86
N THR A 249 23.44 39.02 4.64
CA THR A 249 23.22 39.68 3.34
C THR A 249 24.00 39.06 2.18
N ASP A 250 23.32 38.70 1.09
CA ASP A 250 23.31 39.51 -0.14
C ASP A 250 22.86 38.63 -1.32
N ARG A 251 21.63 38.83 -1.77
CA ARG A 251 21.20 38.65 -3.17
C ARG A 251 19.82 39.25 -3.35
N GLY A 252 19.77 40.56 -3.20
CA GLY A 252 18.66 41.34 -3.71
C GLY A 252 18.62 41.34 -5.24
N LEU A 253 17.46 41.72 -5.74
CA LEU A 253 17.20 42.28 -7.07
C LEU A 253 16.95 41.26 -8.19
N LEU A 254 15.69 40.80 -8.27
CA LEU A 254 14.81 41.07 -9.43
C LEU A 254 13.42 40.46 -9.17
N GLU A 255 12.65 41.13 -8.32
CA GLU A 255 11.20 40.92 -8.22
C GLU A 255 10.54 42.27 -8.51
N LYS A 256 10.21 42.52 -9.78
CA LYS A 256 9.15 43.46 -10.19
C LYS A 256 8.91 43.43 -11.70
N ALA A 257 7.97 42.59 -12.12
CA ALA A 257 7.08 42.87 -13.24
C ALA A 257 5.84 42.00 -13.07
N GLY A 258 4.88 42.48 -12.29
CA GLY A 258 3.59 41.82 -12.16
C GLY A 258 2.76 42.03 -13.43
N LEU A 259 2.34 40.93 -14.06
CA LEU A 259 1.14 40.81 -14.87
C LEU A 259 0.59 39.38 -14.71
N ALA A 260 -0.73 39.31 -14.60
CA ALA A 260 -1.52 38.20 -14.10
C ALA A 260 -1.62 36.99 -15.05
N GLY A 261 -1.84 35.81 -14.46
CA GLY A 261 -2.42 34.66 -15.15
C GLY A 261 -1.96 33.28 -14.68
N ASP A 262 -1.93 32.99 -13.37
CA ASP A 262 -1.60 31.64 -12.90
C ASP A 262 -2.85 30.75 -12.92
N GLU A 263 -3.06 30.07 -14.05
CA GLU A 263 -3.62 28.73 -14.01
C GLU A 263 -2.67 27.84 -13.20
N PRO A 264 -3.16 26.88 -12.38
CA PRO A 264 -2.26 25.98 -11.69
C PRO A 264 -1.66 25.01 -12.73
N GLU A 265 -0.51 25.38 -13.28
CA GLU A 265 0.37 24.46 -13.99
C GLU A 265 0.66 23.29 -13.03
N LEU A 266 0.18 22.12 -13.43
CA LEU A 266 0.45 20.85 -12.79
C LEU A 266 1.96 20.75 -12.57
N GLN A 267 2.39 20.83 -11.31
CA GLN A 267 3.73 20.45 -10.91
C GLN A 267 3.99 19.05 -11.47
N GLU A 268 4.85 18.95 -12.47
CA GLU A 268 5.43 17.69 -12.91
C GLU A 268 6.14 17.07 -11.70
N GLU A 269 5.43 16.17 -11.02
CA GLU A 269 5.98 15.37 -9.94
C GLU A 269 7.27 14.75 -10.43
N SER A 270 8.39 15.08 -9.77
CA SER A 270 9.74 14.59 -10.05
C SER A 270 9.70 13.12 -10.45
N SER A 271 9.74 12.83 -11.75
CA SER A 271 9.63 11.46 -12.23
C SER A 271 10.86 10.70 -11.73
N LYS A 272 10.64 9.77 -10.80
CA LYS A 272 11.71 8.99 -10.18
C LYS A 272 12.32 8.05 -11.23
N ASP A 273 13.64 7.96 -11.27
CA ASP A 273 14.32 7.09 -12.22
C ASP A 273 14.23 5.62 -11.83
N CYS A 274 14.23 4.75 -12.84
CA CYS A 274 14.30 3.30 -12.68
C CYS A 274 15.55 2.89 -11.89
N VAL A 275 15.38 2.08 -10.84
CA VAL A 275 16.51 1.67 -9.96
C VAL A 275 17.53 0.77 -10.65
N VAL A 276 17.16 0.19 -11.81
CA VAL A 276 17.99 -0.74 -12.56
C VAL A 276 18.84 -0.02 -13.59
N CYS A 277 18.22 0.76 -14.49
CA CYS A 277 18.95 1.43 -15.56
C CYS A 277 19.33 2.88 -15.25
N GLN A 278 18.68 3.51 -14.25
CA GLN A 278 18.87 4.92 -13.88
C GLN A 278 18.77 5.91 -15.05
N ASN A 279 18.03 5.53 -16.10
CA ASN A 279 17.94 6.28 -17.35
C ASN A 279 16.50 6.47 -17.83
N GLY A 280 15.59 5.56 -17.47
CA GLY A 280 14.19 5.65 -17.84
C GLY A 280 13.31 5.95 -16.62
N PRO A 281 12.23 6.73 -16.78
CA PRO A 281 11.31 7.02 -15.68
C PRO A 281 10.60 5.74 -15.23
N VAL A 282 10.33 5.62 -13.93
CA VAL A 282 9.52 4.51 -13.41
C VAL A 282 8.10 4.61 -13.94
N ASN A 283 7.56 3.46 -14.37
CA ASN A 283 6.18 3.41 -14.87
C ASN A 283 5.41 2.19 -14.34
N TRP A 284 6.09 1.17 -13.80
CA TRP A 284 5.42 -0.09 -13.46
C TRP A 284 5.25 -0.28 -11.96
N VAL A 285 4.01 -0.54 -11.54
CA VAL A 285 3.68 -0.99 -10.19
C VAL A 285 3.72 -2.51 -10.13
N LEU A 286 4.45 -3.05 -9.16
CA LEU A 286 4.62 -4.50 -8.97
C LEU A 286 3.70 -5.01 -7.84
N LEU A 287 2.77 -5.92 -8.13
CA LEU A 287 1.89 -6.51 -7.11
C LEU A 287 2.42 -7.87 -6.63
N PRO A 288 2.25 -8.20 -5.32
CA PRO A 288 1.46 -7.48 -4.32
C PRO A 288 2.22 -6.39 -3.54
N CYS A 289 3.53 -6.22 -3.77
CA CYS A 289 4.36 -5.33 -2.94
C CYS A 289 4.16 -3.82 -3.18
N ARG A 290 3.49 -3.45 -4.28
CA ARG A 290 3.18 -2.07 -4.72
C ARG A 290 4.41 -1.17 -4.93
N HIS A 291 5.57 -1.74 -5.22
CA HIS A 291 6.75 -0.96 -5.55
C HIS A 291 6.71 -0.47 -7.00
N THR A 292 6.96 0.83 -7.19
CA THR A 292 7.17 1.48 -8.48
C THR A 292 8.65 1.81 -8.64
N CYS A 293 9.37 0.89 -9.27
CA CYS A 293 10.84 0.94 -9.34
C CYS A 293 11.41 0.59 -10.72
N LEU A 294 10.57 0.23 -11.68
CA LEU A 294 10.98 -0.23 -13.01
C LEU A 294 10.36 0.64 -14.11
N CYS A 295 11.15 0.96 -15.13
CA CYS A 295 10.69 1.56 -16.39
C CYS A 295 10.16 0.48 -17.36
N ASP A 296 9.55 0.92 -18.46
CA ASP A 296 9.03 0.04 -19.53
C ASP A 296 10.08 -0.92 -20.12
N GLY A 297 11.35 -0.49 -20.16
CA GLY A 297 12.44 -1.31 -20.69
C GLY A 297 12.90 -2.39 -19.72
N CYS A 298 12.91 -2.09 -18.41
CA CYS A 298 13.48 -2.99 -17.40
C CYS A 298 12.49 -4.04 -16.91
N ILE A 299 11.18 -3.75 -16.84
CA ILE A 299 10.16 -4.63 -16.26
C ILE A 299 10.22 -6.08 -16.76
N LYS A 300 10.49 -6.28 -18.05
CA LYS A 300 10.52 -7.60 -18.71
C LYS A 300 11.62 -8.54 -18.20
N TYR A 301 12.64 -8.01 -17.53
CA TYR A 301 13.77 -8.82 -17.02
C TYR A 301 13.58 -9.30 -15.57
N PHE A 302 12.52 -8.88 -14.88
CA PHE A 302 12.34 -9.12 -13.45
C PHE A 302 11.04 -9.86 -13.15
N GLN A 303 11.16 -11.07 -12.58
CA GLN A 303 10.03 -11.80 -11.97
C GLN A 303 9.86 -11.49 -10.47
N GLN A 304 10.85 -10.83 -9.87
CA GLN A 304 10.83 -10.40 -8.48
C GLN A 304 11.07 -8.89 -8.40
N CYS A 305 10.45 -8.23 -7.45
CA CYS A 305 10.69 -6.81 -7.20
C CYS A 305 12.17 -6.58 -6.80
N PRO A 306 12.92 -5.69 -7.49
CA PRO A 306 14.30 -5.38 -7.13
C PRO A 306 14.47 -4.83 -5.70
N MET A 307 13.46 -4.14 -5.19
CA MET A 307 13.49 -3.48 -3.88
C MET A 307 13.29 -4.46 -2.72
N CYS A 308 12.30 -5.36 -2.81
CA CYS A 308 11.93 -6.26 -1.71
C CYS A 308 12.03 -7.75 -2.01
N ARG A 309 12.42 -8.13 -3.23
CA ARG A 309 12.57 -9.52 -3.71
C ARG A 309 11.27 -10.34 -3.73
N GLN A 310 10.12 -9.72 -3.46
CA GLN A 310 8.81 -10.36 -3.57
C GLN A 310 8.53 -10.76 -5.02
N PHE A 311 8.01 -11.96 -5.23
CA PHE A 311 7.59 -12.43 -6.56
C PHE A 311 6.45 -11.56 -7.11
N VAL A 312 6.58 -11.12 -8.35
CA VAL A 312 5.60 -10.27 -9.04
C VAL A 312 4.52 -11.19 -9.59
N GLN A 313 3.32 -11.08 -9.03
CA GLN A 313 2.16 -11.85 -9.47
C GLN A 313 1.45 -11.13 -10.63
N GLU A 314 1.31 -9.82 -10.49
CA GLU A 314 0.63 -8.95 -11.44
C GLU A 314 1.37 -7.61 -11.52
N SER A 315 1.18 -6.89 -12.61
CA SER A 315 1.77 -5.56 -12.78
C SER A 315 0.89 -4.66 -13.64
N PHE A 316 0.96 -3.35 -13.44
CA PHE A 316 0.27 -2.37 -14.28
C PHE A 316 1.11 -1.10 -14.44
N PRO A 317 0.97 -0.39 -15.58
CA PRO A 317 1.63 0.89 -15.79
C PRO A 317 0.87 2.04 -15.09
N LEU A 318 1.60 3.04 -14.59
CA LEU A 318 1.06 4.29 -14.04
C LEU A 318 0.51 5.19 -15.16
N CYS A 319 1.33 5.37 -16.20
CA CYS A 319 0.98 6.11 -17.40
C CYS A 319 0.90 5.13 -18.56
N SER A 320 -0.29 5.01 -19.15
CA SER A 320 -0.46 4.42 -20.47
C SER A 320 0.13 5.39 -21.50
N LYS A 321 1.12 4.95 -22.28
CA LYS A 321 1.46 5.67 -23.52
C LYS A 321 0.20 5.66 -24.38
N LYS A 322 -0.34 6.85 -24.70
CA LYS A 322 -1.30 6.96 -25.80
C LYS A 322 -0.56 6.47 -27.03
N GLU A 323 -1.08 5.43 -27.68
CA GLU A 323 -0.64 5.04 -29.01
C GLU A 323 -0.97 6.20 -29.97
N ASN A 324 -0.07 7.17 -30.05
CA ASN A 324 0.09 7.97 -31.26
C ASN A 324 0.96 7.13 -32.19
N ASP A 325 0.38 6.11 -32.81
CA ASP A 325 0.89 5.61 -34.09
C ASP A 325 0.51 6.67 -35.12
N GLU A 326 1.34 7.72 -35.18
CA GLU A 326 1.59 8.40 -36.43
C GLU A 326 2.28 7.38 -37.34
N ASP A 327 1.49 6.65 -38.12
CA ASP A 327 1.95 5.90 -39.28
C ASP A 327 2.52 6.91 -40.31
N VAL A 328 3.76 7.31 -40.08
CA VAL A 328 4.63 7.89 -41.09
C VAL A 328 5.90 7.05 -41.14
N SER A 329 5.84 5.97 -41.92
CA SER A 329 6.55 5.88 -43.21
C SER A 329 7.25 4.53 -43.50
N THR A 330 6.96 4.05 -44.71
CA THR A 330 7.89 3.55 -45.74
C THR A 330 8.18 2.05 -45.95
N HIS A 331 8.14 1.73 -47.25
CA HIS A 331 8.61 0.56 -48.02
C HIS A 331 7.58 -0.58 -48.15
N VAL A 332 7.04 -0.88 -49.34
CA VAL A 332 7.64 -0.99 -50.69
C VAL A 332 6.72 -0.42 -51.78
#